data_AF-A0A846EJK9-F1
#
_entry.id   AF-A0A846EJK9-F1
#
_cell.length_a   1.000
_cell.length_b   1.000
_cell.length_c   1.000
_cell.angle_alpha   90.00
_cell.angle_beta   90.00
_cell.angle_gamma   90.00
#
_symmetry.space_group_name_H-M   'P 1'
#
loop_
_entity.id
_entity.type
_entity.pdbx_description
1 polymer ?
#
loop_
_entity_poly.entity_id
_entity_poly.type
_entity_poly.pdbx_seq_one_letter_code
_entity_poly.pdbx_strand_id
1 'polypeptide(L)'
;MFQWSKKVVKSVTFNPEIADESLLAQVESYLEAQPERTFSDLCKEALWKALCVPESVQPSPNTAALPTEYQISELQRQIADLEERFFAKESNRLQTMESQILQLTQQVAQLAIMVNQGVASQHSTSSVPVVQSVEVANSPSTPDPEPQEVDPVISRLSQFLDDF
;
A
#
# COMPACT_ATOMS: atom_id res chain seq x y z
N MET A 1 12.55 -1.61 32.86
CA MET A 1 12.32 -0.49 33.79
C MET A 1 13.20 0.66 33.38
N PHE A 2 12.64 1.73 32.80
CA PHE A 2 13.41 2.94 32.52
C PHE A 2 13.72 3.62 33.84
N GLN A 3 14.96 3.50 34.31
CA GLN A 3 15.44 4.35 35.38
C GLN A 3 15.56 5.77 34.81
N TRP A 4 14.57 6.64 35.07
CA TRP A 4 14.73 8.07 34.89
C TRP A 4 15.88 8.52 35.80
N SER A 5 17.07 8.46 35.23
CA SER A 5 18.31 8.82 35.88
C SER A 5 18.24 10.31 36.20
N LYS A 6 18.38 10.63 37.49
CA LYS A 6 18.68 11.94 38.10
C LYS A 6 18.22 13.15 37.28
N LYS A 7 17.16 13.82 37.74
CA LYS A 7 16.65 15.10 37.21
C LYS A 7 17.77 16.13 37.03
N VAL A 8 18.44 16.12 35.88
CA VAL A 8 19.45 17.11 35.52
C VAL A 8 18.67 18.34 35.08
N VAL A 9 18.60 19.34 35.97
CA VAL A 9 18.05 20.65 35.61
C VAL A 9 19.10 21.35 34.75
N LYS A 10 19.04 21.11 33.43
CA LYS A 10 19.78 21.90 32.46
C LYS A 10 19.03 23.21 32.29
N SER A 11 19.58 24.30 32.80
CA SER A 11 19.07 25.64 32.51
C SER A 11 19.58 26.08 31.15
N VAL A 12 18.69 26.63 30.34
CA VAL A 12 19.04 27.34 29.10
C VAL A 12 18.97 28.83 29.41
N THR A 13 20.04 29.55 29.08
CA THR A 13 20.13 31.01 29.26
C THR A 13 20.28 31.65 27.89
N PHE A 14 19.53 32.72 27.66
CA PHE A 14 19.70 33.57 26.48
C PHE A 14 20.87 34.52 26.74
N ASN A 15 21.69 34.75 25.71
CA ASN A 15 22.73 35.75 25.80
C ASN A 15 22.12 37.12 25.46
N PRO A 16 22.64 38.23 26.00
CA PRO A 16 22.18 39.58 25.64
C PRO A 16 22.74 40.01 24.27
N GLU A 17 22.69 39.11 23.29
CA GLU A 17 23.04 39.40 21.91
C GLU A 17 21.80 39.88 21.16
N ILE A 18 21.98 40.74 20.17
CA ILE A 18 20.90 41.38 19.41
C ILE A 18 19.94 40.33 18.80
N ALA A 19 20.46 39.17 18.39
CA ALA A 19 19.66 38.08 17.84
C ALA A 19 18.73 37.44 18.90
N ASP A 20 19.27 37.17 20.08
CA ASP A 20 18.53 36.56 21.20
C ASP A 20 17.49 37.55 21.77
N GLU A 21 17.84 38.83 21.90
CA GLU A 21 16.90 39.87 22.33
C GLU A 21 15.76 40.06 21.33
N SER A 22 16.07 40.08 20.02
CA SER A 22 15.04 40.17 18.98
C SER A 22 14.12 38.96 18.99
N LEU A 23 14.65 37.76 19.23
CA LEU A 23 13.87 36.53 19.35
C LEU A 23 12.94 36.60 20.56
N LEU A 24 13.46 36.98 21.72
CA LEU A 24 12.68 37.10 22.95
C LEU A 24 11.58 38.14 22.83
N ALA A 25 11.85 39.31 22.24
CA ALA A 25 10.85 40.34 22.01
C ALA A 25 9.72 39.84 21.10
N GLN A 26 10.05 39.09 20.06
CA GLN A 26 9.05 38.51 19.15
C GLN A 26 8.20 37.45 19.85
N VAL A 27 8.82 36.60 20.67
CA VAL A 27 8.13 35.58 21.45
C VAL A 27 7.21 36.22 22.49
N GLU A 28 7.66 37.27 23.18
CA GLU A 28 6.86 38.01 24.16
C GLU A 28 5.66 38.66 23.49
N SER A 29 5.86 39.36 22.37
CA SER A 29 4.75 39.95 21.58
C SER A 29 3.73 38.91 21.12
N TYR A 30 4.17 37.71 20.72
CA TYR A 30 3.28 36.62 20.33
C TYR A 30 2.48 36.06 21.52
N LEU A 31 3.10 35.94 22.69
CA LEU A 31 2.43 35.48 23.91
C LEU A 31 1.45 36.51 24.46
N GLU A 32 1.74 37.81 24.33
CA GLU A 32 0.79 38.87 24.67
C GLU A 32 -0.49 38.79 23.83
N ALA A 33 -0.38 38.39 22.57
CA ALA A 33 -1.53 38.18 21.69
C ALA A 33 -2.34 36.91 22.03
N GLN A 34 -1.76 35.95 22.77
CA GLN A 34 -2.37 34.66 23.11
C GLN A 34 -2.17 34.30 24.59
N PRO A 35 -2.98 34.86 25.50
CA PRO A 35 -2.79 34.72 26.94
C PRO A 35 -2.96 33.29 27.47
N GLU A 36 -3.62 32.40 26.72
CA GLU A 36 -3.74 30.98 27.06
C GLU A 36 -2.49 30.15 26.72
N ARG A 37 -1.55 30.69 25.95
CA ARG A 37 -0.33 29.99 25.54
C ARG A 37 0.82 30.36 26.47
N THR A 38 1.66 29.38 26.79
CA THR A 38 2.91 29.61 27.53
C THR A 38 4.12 29.44 26.61
N PHE A 39 5.24 30.06 26.98
CA PHE A 39 6.53 29.81 26.32
C PHE A 39 6.86 28.32 26.23
N SER A 40 6.53 27.55 27.26
CA SER A 40 6.73 26.11 27.26
C SER A 40 5.94 25.40 26.16
N ASP A 41 4.74 25.89 25.82
CA ASP A 41 3.91 25.28 24.78
C ASP A 41 4.46 25.59 23.39
N LEU A 42 4.96 26.80 23.17
CA LEU A 42 5.71 27.16 21.95
C LEU A 42 6.95 26.27 21.79
N CYS A 43 7.73 26.06 22.85
CA CYS A 43 8.90 25.18 22.78
C CYS A 43 8.54 23.73 22.49
N LYS A 44 7.45 23.20 23.08
CA LYS A 44 6.97 21.84 22.78
C LYS A 44 6.55 21.71 21.33
N GLU A 45 5.83 22.70 20.80
CA GLU A 45 5.40 22.71 19.40
C GLU A 45 6.59 22.79 18.44
N ALA A 46 7.51 23.73 18.68
CA ALA A 46 8.73 23.87 17.88
C ALA A 46 9.56 22.58 17.88
N LEU A 47 9.70 21.95 19.05
CA LEU A 47 10.39 20.67 19.18
C LEU A 47 9.66 19.55 18.43
N TRP A 48 8.34 19.48 18.54
CA TRP A 48 7.53 18.51 17.80
C TRP A 48 7.68 18.70 16.29
N LYS A 49 7.66 19.96 15.81
CA LYS A 49 7.91 20.28 14.40
C LYS A 49 9.32 19.85 13.97
N ALA A 50 10.35 20.15 14.76
CA ALA A 50 11.73 19.80 14.44
C ALA A 50 11.98 18.28 14.42
N LEU A 51 11.33 17.52 15.30
CA LEU A 51 11.54 16.08 15.44
C LEU A 51 10.63 15.23 14.56
N CYS A 52 9.41 15.69 14.28
CA CYS A 52 8.39 14.90 13.59
C CYS A 52 8.14 15.32 12.15
N VAL A 53 8.60 16.50 11.71
CA VAL A 53 8.48 16.93 10.31
C VAL A 53 9.81 16.66 9.59
N PRO A 54 9.84 15.76 8.59
CA PRO A 54 11.02 15.58 7.75
C PRO A 54 11.38 16.90 7.06
N GLU A 55 12.68 17.22 6.95
CA GLU A 55 13.16 18.43 6.28
C GLU A 55 12.61 18.60 4.86
N SER A 56 12.27 17.51 4.17
CA SER A 56 11.70 17.53 2.81
C SER A 56 10.31 18.18 2.71
N VAL A 57 9.60 18.36 3.82
CA VAL A 57 8.25 18.96 3.88
C VAL A 57 8.28 20.31 4.61
N GLN A 58 9.44 20.75 5.12
CA GLN A 58 9.52 22.08 5.69
C GLN A 58 9.35 23.13 4.59
N PRO A 59 8.43 24.09 4.75
CA PRO A 59 8.32 25.19 3.81
C PRO A 59 9.66 25.93 3.80
N SER A 60 10.23 26.07 2.61
CA SER A 60 11.47 26.83 2.42
C SER A 60 11.28 28.23 3.01
N PRO A 61 12.30 28.81 3.67
CA PRO A 61 12.22 30.19 4.18
C PRO A 61 11.85 31.22 3.10
N ASN A 62 12.06 30.90 1.82
CA ASN A 62 11.66 31.73 0.69
C ASN A 62 10.15 31.67 0.36
N THR A 63 9.42 30.67 0.86
CA THR A 63 7.98 30.51 0.65
C THR A 63 7.16 31.21 1.73
N ALA A 64 7.75 31.52 2.89
CA ALA A 64 7.11 32.24 3.98
C ALA A 64 6.74 33.70 3.64
N ALA A 65 7.29 34.25 2.56
CA ALA A 65 6.98 35.60 2.06
C ALA A 65 5.77 35.64 1.10
N LEU A 66 5.28 34.49 0.64
CA LEU A 66 4.10 34.44 -0.23
C LEU A 66 2.83 34.39 0.62
N PRO A 67 1.79 35.15 0.23
CA PRO A 67 0.49 35.09 0.90
C PRO A 67 0.01 33.64 1.00
N THR A 68 -0.44 33.24 2.18
CA THR A 68 -0.85 31.85 2.47
C THR A 68 -1.91 31.34 1.50
N GLU A 69 -2.76 32.21 0.96
CA GLU A 69 -3.76 31.84 -0.06
C GLU A 69 -3.13 31.41 -1.39
N TYR A 70 -2.00 32.01 -1.77
CA TYR A 70 -1.29 31.63 -2.99
C TYR A 70 -0.68 30.24 -2.85
N GLN A 71 -0.09 29.95 -1.68
CA GLN A 71 0.47 28.62 -1.40
C GLN A 71 -0.61 27.53 -1.38
N ILE A 72 -1.78 27.83 -0.82
CA ILE A 72 -2.92 26.89 -0.80
C ILE A 72 -3.45 26.63 -2.20
N SER A 73 -3.62 27.67 -3.02
CA SER A 73 -4.09 27.52 -4.40
C SER A 73 -3.11 26.75 -5.29
N GLU A 74 -1.80 26.96 -5.08
CA GLU A 74 -0.75 26.19 -5.75
C GLU A 74 -0.80 24.70 -5.36
N LEU A 75 -0.93 24.40 -4.07
CA LEU A 75 -1.06 23.02 -3.58
C LEU A 75 -2.33 22.35 -4.13
N GLN A 76 -3.46 23.05 -4.14
CA GLN A 76 -4.70 22.54 -4.73
C GLN A 76 -4.52 22.22 -6.22
N ARG A 77 -3.82 23.08 -6.97
CA ARG A 77 -3.51 22.82 -8.38
C ARG A 77 -2.62 21.59 -8.55
N GLN A 78 -1.60 21.44 -7.71
CA GLN A 78 -0.71 20.27 -7.76
C GLN A 78 -1.46 18.97 -7.42
N ILE A 79 -2.37 19.00 -6.45
CA ILE A 79 -3.21 17.84 -6.11
C ILE A 79 -4.13 17.49 -7.28
N ALA A 80 -4.81 18.47 -7.87
CA ALA A 80 -5.70 18.23 -9.01
C ALA A 80 -4.96 17.62 -10.22
N ASP A 81 -3.76 18.11 -10.52
CA ASP A 81 -2.91 17.58 -11.59
C ASP A 81 -2.39 16.15 -11.28
N LEU A 82 -2.06 15.87 -10.02
CA LEU A 82 -1.73 14.51 -9.59
C LEU A 82 -2.92 13.57 -9.69
N GLU A 83 -4.11 14.01 -9.28
CA GLU A 83 -5.35 13.25 -9.39
C GLU A 83 -5.66 12.92 -10.86
N GLU A 84 -5.59 13.90 -11.76
CA GLU A 84 -5.79 13.69 -13.19
C GLU A 84 -4.80 12.65 -13.76
N ARG A 85 -3.50 12.81 -13.46
CA ARG A 85 -2.47 11.86 -13.90
C ARG A 85 -2.69 10.46 -13.32
N PHE A 86 -3.16 10.37 -12.08
CA PHE A 86 -3.48 9.10 -11.43
C PHE A 86 -4.70 8.44 -12.08
N PHE A 87 -5.80 9.16 -12.27
CA PHE A 87 -7.01 8.64 -12.91
C PHE A 87 -6.75 8.20 -14.35
N ALA A 88 -6.01 8.99 -15.13
CA ALA A 88 -5.66 8.61 -16.50
C ALA A 88 -4.82 7.32 -16.55
N LYS A 89 -3.83 7.20 -15.66
CA LYS A 89 -2.98 6.02 -15.55
C LYS A 89 -3.76 4.79 -15.08
N GLU A 90 -4.61 4.95 -14.08
CA GLU A 90 -5.41 3.87 -13.51
C GLU A 90 -6.46 3.39 -14.52
N SER A 91 -7.09 4.32 -15.23
CA SER A 91 -8.04 4.01 -16.32
C SER A 91 -7.37 3.23 -17.45
N ASN A 92 -6.19 3.66 -17.91
CA ASN A 92 -5.44 2.93 -18.94
C ASN A 92 -5.05 1.50 -18.49
N ARG A 93 -4.63 1.35 -17.23
CA ARG A 93 -4.29 0.05 -16.65
C ARG A 93 -5.52 -0.86 -16.57
N LEU A 94 -6.65 -0.33 -16.10
CA LEU A 94 -7.91 -1.06 -15.98
C LEU A 94 -8.41 -1.50 -17.36
N GLN A 95 -8.38 -0.61 -18.35
CA GLN A 95 -8.81 -0.91 -19.71
C GLN A 95 -7.93 -1.96 -20.38
N THR A 96 -6.63 -1.96 -20.09
CA THR A 96 -5.70 -3.01 -20.55
C THR A 96 -6.04 -4.36 -19.94
N MET A 97 -6.34 -4.41 -18.64
CA MET A 97 -6.78 -5.64 -17.97
C MET A 97 -8.11 -6.15 -18.54
N GLU A 98 -9.08 -5.27 -18.78
CA GLU A 98 -10.37 -5.64 -19.37
C GLU A 98 -10.19 -6.28 -20.76
N SER A 99 -9.32 -5.69 -21.59
CA SER A 99 -9.00 -6.24 -22.92
C SER A 99 -8.34 -7.62 -22.82
N GLN A 100 -7.43 -7.83 -21.87
CA GLN A 100 -6.80 -9.13 -21.65
C GLN A 100 -7.82 -10.18 -21.19
N ILE A 101 -8.75 -9.83 -20.30
CA ILE A 101 -9.80 -10.73 -19.83
C ILE A 101 -10.73 -11.13 -20.99
N LEU A 102 -11.12 -10.18 -21.85
CA LEU A 102 -11.92 -10.47 -23.04
C LEU A 102 -11.18 -11.42 -23.99
N GLN A 103 -9.88 -11.21 -24.21
CA GLN A 103 -9.06 -12.08 -25.05
C GLN A 103 -8.92 -13.49 -24.46
N LEU A 104 -8.70 -13.62 -23.16
CA LEU A 104 -8.66 -14.91 -22.47
C LEU A 104 -10.00 -15.63 -22.54
N THR A 105 -11.10 -14.90 -22.33
CA THR A 105 -12.46 -15.45 -22.44
C THR A 105 -12.71 -16.01 -23.83
N GLN A 106 -12.28 -15.31 -24.88
CA GLN A 106 -12.42 -15.79 -26.25
C GLN A 106 -11.55 -17.02 -26.53
N GLN A 107 -10.33 -17.08 -26.00
CA GLN A 107 -9.47 -18.26 -26.12
C GLN A 107 -10.08 -19.48 -25.42
N VAL A 108 -10.60 -19.31 -24.20
CA VAL A 108 -11.27 -20.38 -23.44
C VAL A 108 -12.52 -20.86 -24.17
N ALA A 109 -13.30 -19.95 -24.77
CA ALA A 109 -14.47 -20.33 -25.56
C ALA A 109 -14.08 -21.16 -26.80
N GLN A 110 -13.01 -20.80 -27.50
CA GLN A 110 -12.51 -21.58 -28.64
C GLN A 110 -12.00 -22.97 -28.22
N LEU A 111 -11.27 -23.06 -27.11
CA LEU A 111 -10.84 -24.33 -26.51
C LEU A 111 -12.05 -25.20 -26.13
N ALA A 112 -13.08 -24.64 -25.49
CA ALA A 112 -14.30 -25.36 -25.14
C ALA A 112 -15.04 -25.89 -26.38
N ILE A 113 -15.08 -25.11 -27.47
CA ILE A 113 -15.65 -25.55 -28.75
C ILE A 113 -14.82 -26.69 -29.36
N MET A 114 -13.48 -26.61 -29.33
CA MET A 114 -12.60 -27.66 -29.85
C MET A 114 -12.73 -28.97 -29.07
N VAL A 115 -12.80 -28.90 -27.74
CA VAL A 115 -13.01 -30.08 -26.88
C VAL A 115 -14.38 -30.71 -27.15
N ASN A 116 -15.45 -29.92 -27.24
CA ASN A 116 -16.78 -30.45 -27.52
C ASN A 116 -16.90 -31.07 -28.93
N GLN A 117 -16.23 -30.50 -29.94
CA GLN A 117 -16.22 -31.07 -31.29
C GLN A 117 -15.31 -32.30 -31.42
N GLY A 118 -14.18 -32.34 -30.70
CA GLY A 118 -13.30 -33.51 -30.64
C GLY A 118 -13.96 -34.72 -29.96
N VAL A 119 -14.83 -34.49 -28.99
CA VAL A 119 -15.63 -35.53 -28.32
C VAL A 119 -16.80 -36.01 -29.20
N ALA A 120 -17.31 -35.19 -30.12
CA ALA A 120 -18.41 -35.57 -31.02
C ALA A 120 -18.01 -36.56 -32.15
N SER A 121 -16.71 -36.76 -32.42
CA SER A 121 -16.25 -37.67 -33.49
C SER A 121 -15.89 -39.09 -33.05
N GLN A 122 -16.09 -39.49 -31.79
CA GLN A 122 -15.79 -40.86 -31.31
C GLN A 122 -16.98 -41.82 -31.20
N HIS A 123 -18.19 -41.42 -31.58
CA HIS A 123 -19.37 -42.31 -31.55
C HIS A 123 -19.81 -42.73 -32.96
N SER A 124 -19.01 -43.57 -33.63
CA SER A 124 -19.48 -44.40 -34.75
C SER A 124 -18.64 -45.66 -34.86
N THR A 125 -19.31 -46.78 -35.13
CA THR A 125 -18.88 -48.20 -35.09
C THR A 125 -18.91 -48.82 -33.69
N SER A 126 -19.43 -50.02 -33.43
CA SER A 126 -20.23 -50.99 -34.18
C SER A 126 -20.72 -52.04 -33.16
N SER A 127 -21.81 -52.74 -33.50
CA SER A 127 -22.49 -53.83 -32.81
C SER A 127 -21.60 -54.95 -32.17
N VAL A 128 -21.88 -55.24 -30.89
CA VAL A 128 -21.93 -56.51 -30.08
C VAL A 128 -21.71 -57.84 -30.89
N PRO A 129 -20.99 -58.91 -30.40
CA PRO A 129 -21.30 -59.62 -29.13
C PRO A 129 -20.21 -60.31 -28.27
N VAL A 130 -20.55 -60.43 -26.98
CA VAL A 130 -20.34 -61.53 -26.00
C VAL A 130 -19.00 -62.27 -25.98
N VAL A 131 -18.26 -62.14 -24.87
CA VAL A 131 -17.66 -63.30 -24.16
C VAL A 131 -17.81 -63.09 -22.66
N GLN A 132 -18.61 -63.96 -22.03
CA GLN A 132 -18.66 -64.17 -20.57
C GLN A 132 -17.35 -64.77 -20.09
N SER A 133 -16.76 -64.22 -19.04
CA SER A 133 -15.88 -64.96 -18.13
C SER A 133 -16.14 -64.44 -16.72
N VAL A 134 -16.59 -65.35 -15.87
CA VAL A 134 -17.03 -65.17 -14.50
C VAL A 134 -15.83 -65.37 -13.56
N GLU A 135 -15.95 -64.84 -12.33
CA GLU A 135 -15.21 -65.13 -11.09
C GLU A 135 -14.20 -64.07 -10.63
N VAL A 136 -14.15 -63.61 -9.37
CA VAL A 136 -15.05 -63.58 -8.19
C VAL A 136 -14.35 -62.64 -7.18
N ALA A 137 -15.14 -61.81 -6.48
CA ALA A 137 -14.91 -61.14 -5.18
C ALA A 137 -13.64 -60.27 -4.93
N ASN A 138 -13.86 -58.96 -4.67
CA ASN A 138 -13.92 -58.34 -3.33
C ASN A 138 -13.41 -56.88 -3.35
N SER A 139 -14.27 -55.90 -3.06
CA SER A 139 -13.91 -54.49 -2.74
C SER A 139 -13.70 -54.36 -1.20
N PRO A 140 -12.94 -53.37 -0.67
CA PRO A 140 -13.27 -51.94 -0.73
C PRO A 140 -12.11 -50.97 -1.01
N SER A 141 -12.39 -50.01 -1.90
CA SER A 141 -12.07 -48.56 -1.86
C SER A 141 -10.91 -48.03 -0.99
N THR A 142 -9.89 -47.42 -1.61
CA THR A 142 -9.57 -45.98 -1.48
C THR A 142 -8.48 -45.54 -2.48
N PRO A 143 -8.47 -44.26 -2.91
CA PRO A 143 -7.95 -43.83 -4.21
C PRO A 143 -6.54 -43.24 -4.20
N ASP A 144 -5.96 -43.27 -5.41
CA ASP A 144 -4.81 -42.56 -5.96
C ASP A 144 -4.72 -41.08 -5.49
N PRO A 145 -3.54 -40.54 -5.12
CA PRO A 145 -3.43 -39.14 -4.70
C PRO A 145 -3.51 -38.22 -5.92
N GLU A 146 -4.54 -37.38 -5.96
CA GLU A 146 -4.67 -36.28 -6.90
C GLU A 146 -3.41 -35.39 -6.88
N PRO A 147 -2.93 -34.88 -8.04
CA PRO A 147 -1.87 -33.89 -8.07
C PRO A 147 -2.39 -32.62 -7.39
N GLN A 148 -1.96 -32.39 -6.14
CA GLN A 148 -2.26 -31.16 -5.42
C GLN A 148 -1.78 -29.96 -6.23
N GLU A 149 -2.72 -29.13 -6.70
CA GLU A 149 -2.45 -27.76 -7.12
C GLU A 149 -1.94 -26.99 -5.91
N VAL A 150 -0.62 -26.99 -5.73
CA VAL A 150 0.02 -26.16 -4.71
C VAL A 150 -0.09 -24.71 -5.17
N ASP A 151 -0.90 -23.94 -4.46
CA ASP A 151 -1.05 -22.50 -4.66
C ASP A 151 0.34 -21.82 -4.68
N PRO A 152 0.69 -21.07 -5.76
CA PRO A 152 1.99 -20.40 -5.85
C PRO A 152 2.27 -19.44 -4.70
N VAL A 153 1.23 -18.95 -4.00
CA VAL A 153 1.36 -18.12 -2.80
C VAL A 153 1.84 -18.96 -1.61
N ILE A 154 1.33 -20.17 -1.45
CA ILE A 154 1.73 -21.08 -0.36
C ILE A 154 3.20 -21.50 -0.54
N SER A 155 3.64 -21.78 -1.76
CA SER A 155 5.06 -22.05 -2.07
C SER A 155 5.98 -20.89 -1.66
N ARG A 156 5.52 -19.63 -1.86
CA ARG A 156 6.28 -18.44 -1.48
C ARG A 156 6.31 -18.18 0.03
N LEU A 157 5.32 -18.62 0.77
CA LEU A 157 5.29 -18.48 2.22
C LEU A 157 6.06 -19.60 2.92
N SER A 158 6.05 -20.82 2.36
CA SER A 158 6.83 -21.96 2.84
C SER A 158 8.33 -21.66 2.94
N GLN A 159 8.92 -20.98 1.95
CA GLN A 159 10.36 -20.64 1.99
C GLN A 159 10.76 -19.74 3.17
N PHE A 160 9.84 -19.07 3.84
CA PHE A 160 10.12 -18.22 5.01
C PHE A 160 9.86 -18.93 6.34
N LEU A 161 9.18 -20.08 6.32
CA LEU A 161 8.88 -20.87 7.52
C LEU A 161 9.98 -21.88 7.85
N ASP A 162 10.79 -22.29 6.87
CA ASP A 162 11.94 -23.18 7.09
C ASP A 162 13.17 -22.47 7.73
N ASP A 163 13.13 -21.14 7.86
CA ASP A 163 14.23 -20.29 8.38
C ASP A 163 14.07 -19.91 9.89
N PHE A 164 13.14 -20.55 10.61
CA PHE A 164 12.92 -20.41 12.06
C PHE A 164 13.17 -21.71 12.82
#